data_AF-A0A4R6GW27-F1
#
_entry.id   AF-A0A4R6GW27-F1
#
_cell.length_a   1.000
_cell.length_b   1.000
_cell.length_c   1.000
_cell.angle_alpha   90.00
_cell.angle_beta   90.00
_cell.angle_gamma   90.00
#
_symmetry.space_group_name_H-M   'P 1'
#
loop_
_entity.id
_entity.type
_entity.pdbx_description
1 polymer ?
#
loop_
_entity_poly.entity_id
_entity_poly.type
_entity_poly.pdbx_seq_one_letter_code
_entity_poly.pdbx_strand_id
1 'polypeptide(L)'
;MKTENVFKLLLLTFVTFFLGACDDDDPEPLSFYYDYYEVPVNGTRYIGPQTGSGDYSLQVENPYLLSASEEKGWSAPDGMIQLRGLLTGESILTITDNRTGETADLAIKVTDNYEALWISSLYWDESSSKIMDNEHPVFSKIPFVFLINNQARDVYFADRNGENSLTGNGIRIQGKGTYSLTMEDDKPCLTLTYAEDENGQLTDDASAVSTPHKFEITQSSEFLLHRLDETLNLGWETIAKAYPDSLRGEAITMKGVNSTYQLDAKFEQITISTGVLN
;
A
#
# COMPACT_ATOMS: atom_id res chain seq x y z
N MET A 1 -67.34 9.97 33.05
CA MET A 1 -65.95 9.70 32.65
C MET A 1 -65.97 8.77 31.46
N LYS A 2 -65.61 9.27 30.29
CA LYS A 2 -65.84 8.66 28.97
C LYS A 2 -64.63 9.04 28.10
N THR A 3 -63.43 8.61 28.51
CA THR A 3 -62.20 9.15 27.93
C THR A 3 -60.96 8.27 28.08
N GLU A 4 -61.11 6.94 28.26
CA GLU A 4 -59.92 6.07 28.43
C GLU A 4 -59.77 4.98 27.35
N ASN A 5 -60.86 4.60 26.67
CA ASN A 5 -60.80 3.56 25.63
C ASN A 5 -60.56 4.10 24.22
N VAL A 6 -60.74 5.41 23.98
CA VAL A 6 -60.45 6.02 22.67
C VAL A 6 -58.94 6.22 22.47
N PHE A 7 -58.20 6.48 23.56
CA PHE A 7 -56.76 6.74 23.49
C PHE A 7 -55.95 5.47 23.17
N LYS A 8 -56.37 4.30 23.67
CA LYS A 8 -55.71 3.02 23.36
C LYS A 8 -56.00 2.51 21.95
N LEU A 9 -57.18 2.81 21.39
CA LEU A 9 -57.52 2.44 20.01
C LEU A 9 -56.78 3.33 19.00
N LEU A 10 -56.62 4.63 19.30
CA LEU A 10 -55.85 5.57 18.46
C LEU A 10 -54.34 5.32 18.50
N LEU A 11 -53.82 4.84 19.64
CA LEU A 11 -52.40 4.45 19.76
C LEU A 11 -52.09 3.15 19.02
N LEU A 12 -53.05 2.24 18.86
CA LEU A 12 -52.86 0.98 18.14
C LEU A 12 -52.88 1.15 16.62
N THR A 13 -53.55 2.17 16.10
CA THR A 13 -53.57 2.47 14.64
C THR A 13 -52.32 3.23 14.18
N PHE A 14 -51.58 3.86 15.10
CA PHE A 14 -50.34 4.58 14.78
C PHE A 14 -49.11 3.67 14.71
N VAL A 15 -49.16 2.47 15.28
CA VAL A 15 -48.04 1.50 15.26
C VAL A 15 -48.01 0.69 13.95
N THR A 16 -49.11 0.65 13.19
CA THR A 16 -49.16 -0.06 11.91
C THR A 16 -48.74 0.78 10.69
N PHE A 17 -48.37 2.05 10.88
CA PHE A 17 -47.90 2.93 9.79
C PHE A 17 -46.37 2.99 9.62
N PHE A 18 -45.59 2.32 10.48
CA PHE A 18 -44.13 2.30 10.39
C PHE A 18 -43.55 0.99 9.81
N LEU A 19 -44.37 0.17 9.13
CA LEU A 19 -43.92 -1.02 8.41
C LEU A 19 -44.12 -0.89 6.88
N GLY A 20 -43.95 0.33 6.37
CA GLY A 20 -44.11 0.64 4.95
C GLY A 20 -43.14 1.72 4.50
N ALA A 21 -41.84 1.45 4.69
CA ALA A 21 -40.75 2.09 3.94
C ALA A 21 -39.61 1.07 3.87
N CYS A 22 -39.90 -0.10 3.28
CA CYS A 22 -38.89 -0.72 2.47
C CYS A 22 -38.86 0.20 1.25
N ASP A 23 -37.86 1.06 1.13
CA ASP A 23 -37.65 1.74 -0.14
C ASP A 23 -37.49 0.61 -1.17
N ASP A 24 -38.47 0.48 -2.05
CA ASP A 24 -38.38 -0.18 -3.35
C ASP A 24 -37.45 0.69 -4.22
N ASP A 25 -36.28 1.06 -3.70
CA ASP A 25 -35.25 1.67 -4.50
C ASP A 25 -34.78 0.56 -5.44
N ASP A 26 -35.16 0.73 -6.71
CA ASP A 26 -34.61 -0.06 -7.80
C ASP A 26 -33.10 -0.16 -7.57
N PRO A 27 -32.54 -1.38 -7.64
CA PRO A 27 -31.13 -1.59 -7.38
C PRO A 27 -30.29 -0.63 -8.22
N GLU A 28 -29.51 0.24 -7.56
CA GLU A 28 -28.62 1.14 -8.29
C GLU A 28 -27.71 0.31 -9.20
N PRO A 29 -27.47 0.76 -10.45
CA PRO A 29 -26.66 0.02 -11.40
C PRO A 29 -25.28 -0.29 -10.82
N LEU A 30 -24.71 -1.46 -11.12
CA LEU A 30 -23.37 -1.82 -10.67
C LEU A 30 -22.34 -0.84 -11.24
N SER A 31 -21.58 -0.17 -10.36
CA SER A 31 -20.49 0.71 -10.79
C SER A 31 -19.32 0.71 -9.82
N PHE A 32 -18.14 1.13 -10.31
CA PHE A 32 -16.90 1.22 -9.55
C PHE A 32 -16.27 2.61 -9.73
N TYR A 33 -15.44 3.00 -8.76
CA TYR A 33 -14.72 4.28 -8.81
C TYR A 33 -13.73 4.36 -9.98
N TYR A 34 -13.20 3.22 -10.42
CA TYR A 34 -12.25 3.10 -11.52
C TYR A 34 -12.56 1.87 -12.36
N ASP A 35 -12.13 1.89 -13.61
CA ASP A 35 -12.13 0.77 -14.55
C ASP A 35 -10.77 0.03 -14.57
N TYR A 36 -9.76 0.57 -13.88
CA TYR A 36 -8.41 0.03 -13.82
C TYR A 36 -7.85 -0.02 -12.39
N TYR A 37 -7.21 -1.13 -12.04
CA TYR A 37 -6.57 -1.35 -10.74
C TYR A 37 -5.22 -2.07 -10.88
N GLU A 38 -4.30 -1.73 -9.98
CA GLU A 38 -3.00 -2.39 -9.81
C GLU A 38 -2.94 -3.19 -8.51
N VAL A 39 -2.39 -4.40 -8.54
CA VAL A 39 -2.11 -5.22 -7.34
C VAL A 39 -0.69 -5.77 -7.40
N PRO A 40 0.15 -5.62 -6.37
CA PRO A 40 1.48 -6.20 -6.38
C PRO A 40 1.44 -7.73 -6.33
N VAL A 41 2.41 -8.42 -6.93
CA VAL A 41 2.63 -9.86 -6.72
C VAL A 41 2.73 -10.15 -5.21
N ASN A 42 2.01 -11.15 -4.72
CA ASN A 42 1.83 -11.49 -3.31
C ASN A 42 1.17 -10.41 -2.44
N GLY A 43 0.84 -9.25 -3.02
CA GLY A 43 0.06 -8.20 -2.39
C GLY A 43 -1.43 -8.47 -2.46
N THR A 44 -2.16 -7.74 -1.61
CA THR A 44 -3.62 -7.74 -1.55
C THR A 44 -4.14 -6.34 -1.85
N ARG A 45 -5.20 -6.24 -2.65
CA ARG A 45 -5.94 -4.99 -2.85
C ARG A 45 -7.42 -5.23 -2.62
N TYR A 46 -8.05 -4.32 -1.89
CA TYR A 46 -9.49 -4.33 -1.68
C TYR A 46 -10.14 -3.33 -2.61
N ILE A 47 -11.16 -3.77 -3.33
CA ILE A 47 -11.97 -2.94 -4.22
C ILE A 47 -13.42 -2.99 -3.74
N GLY A 48 -13.99 -1.81 -3.49
CA GLY A 48 -15.41 -1.66 -3.17
C GLY A 48 -16.15 -1.10 -4.38
N PRO A 49 -17.36 -1.60 -4.68
CA PRO A 49 -18.24 -0.95 -5.64
C PRO A 49 -18.61 0.46 -5.16
N GLN A 50 -18.90 1.35 -6.10
CA GLN A 50 -19.51 2.64 -5.80
C GLN A 50 -21.02 2.47 -5.57
N THR A 51 -21.65 1.60 -6.35
CA THR A 51 -23.08 1.27 -6.32
C THR A 51 -23.27 -0.20 -6.69
N GLY A 52 -24.36 -0.83 -6.25
CA GLY A 52 -24.67 -2.23 -6.53
C GLY A 52 -25.31 -2.94 -5.33
N SER A 53 -25.66 -4.21 -5.48
CA SER A 53 -26.40 -4.97 -4.46
C SER A 53 -25.57 -5.50 -3.29
N GLY A 54 -24.24 -5.58 -3.46
CA GLY A 54 -23.34 -6.23 -2.51
C GLY A 54 -23.27 -7.76 -2.64
N ASP A 55 -24.04 -8.38 -3.55
CA ASP A 55 -24.02 -9.82 -3.84
C ASP A 55 -23.47 -10.05 -5.24
N TYR A 56 -22.21 -10.51 -5.32
CA TYR A 56 -21.45 -10.56 -6.56
C TYR A 56 -20.90 -11.94 -6.89
N SER A 57 -20.98 -12.30 -8.17
CA SER A 57 -20.19 -13.39 -8.76
C SER A 57 -18.95 -12.84 -9.45
N LEU A 58 -17.80 -13.50 -9.27
CA LEU A 58 -16.50 -13.05 -9.75
C LEU A 58 -15.92 -14.04 -10.77
N GLN A 59 -15.46 -13.53 -11.91
CA GLN A 59 -14.74 -14.31 -12.91
C GLN A 59 -13.43 -13.61 -13.29
N VAL A 60 -12.32 -14.29 -13.06
CA VAL A 60 -10.98 -13.82 -13.47
C VAL A 60 -10.62 -14.45 -14.80
N GLU A 61 -10.26 -13.64 -15.79
CA GLU A 61 -9.85 -14.12 -17.12
C GLU A 61 -8.62 -15.04 -17.04
N ASN A 62 -7.60 -14.61 -16.29
CA ASN A 62 -6.38 -15.39 -16.08
C ASN A 62 -6.12 -15.67 -14.58
N PRO A 63 -6.59 -16.82 -14.05
CA PRO A 63 -6.43 -17.16 -12.64
C PRO A 63 -4.98 -17.52 -12.23
N TYR A 64 -4.05 -17.63 -13.20
CA TYR A 64 -2.63 -17.82 -12.89
C TYR A 64 -1.94 -16.51 -12.48
N LEU A 65 -2.49 -15.35 -12.87
CA LEU A 65 -1.95 -14.03 -12.54
C LEU A 65 -2.61 -13.46 -11.29
N LEU A 66 -3.92 -13.67 -11.14
CA LEU A 66 -4.76 -12.97 -10.19
C LEU A 66 -5.76 -13.94 -9.55
N SER A 67 -6.02 -13.79 -8.25
CA SER A 67 -7.20 -14.36 -7.61
C SER A 67 -8.10 -13.27 -7.06
N ALA A 68 -9.42 -13.47 -7.16
CA ALA A 68 -10.42 -12.57 -6.61
C ALA A 68 -11.40 -13.34 -5.73
N SER A 69 -11.81 -12.75 -4.62
CA SER A 69 -12.82 -13.31 -3.72
C SER A 69 -13.63 -12.21 -3.07
N GLU A 70 -14.91 -12.47 -2.81
CA GLU A 70 -15.74 -11.59 -1.99
C GLU A 70 -15.31 -11.71 -0.52
N GLU A 71 -15.07 -10.57 0.13
CA GLU A 71 -14.71 -10.54 1.55
C GLU A 71 -15.98 -10.44 2.39
N LYS A 72 -16.19 -11.44 3.26
CA LYS A 72 -17.34 -11.50 4.18
C LYS A 72 -16.82 -11.39 5.60
N GLY A 73 -17.25 -10.36 6.33
CA GLY A 73 -16.86 -10.19 7.72
C GLY A 73 -17.39 -8.91 8.35
N TRP A 74 -17.38 -8.85 9.68
CA TRP A 74 -17.93 -7.73 10.46
C TRP A 74 -17.33 -6.36 10.11
N SER A 75 -16.09 -6.34 9.61
CA SER A 75 -15.36 -5.11 9.28
C SER A 75 -15.30 -4.81 7.78
N ALA A 76 -15.79 -5.72 6.92
CA ALA A 76 -15.82 -5.53 5.48
C ALA A 76 -17.20 -5.00 5.06
N PRO A 77 -17.28 -3.88 4.33
CA PRO A 77 -18.54 -3.48 3.70
C PRO A 77 -19.07 -4.60 2.79
N ASP A 78 -20.40 -4.76 2.73
CA ASP A 78 -21.02 -5.72 1.83
C ASP A 78 -20.56 -5.48 0.38
N GLY A 79 -20.22 -6.57 -0.32
CA GLY A 79 -19.72 -6.49 -1.68
C GLY A 79 -18.26 -6.07 -1.83
N MET A 80 -17.47 -5.98 -0.75
CA MET A 80 -16.03 -5.78 -0.85
C MET A 80 -15.36 -6.97 -1.56
N ILE A 81 -14.52 -6.69 -2.55
CA ILE A 81 -13.79 -7.71 -3.30
C ILE A 81 -12.32 -7.61 -2.95
N GLN A 82 -11.75 -8.73 -2.52
CA GLN A 82 -10.33 -8.91 -2.30
C GLN A 82 -9.67 -9.44 -3.57
N LEU A 83 -8.67 -8.70 -4.05
CA LEU A 83 -7.75 -9.12 -5.10
C LEU A 83 -6.42 -9.56 -4.48
N ARG A 84 -5.83 -10.62 -5.02
CA ARG A 84 -4.47 -11.04 -4.68
C ARG A 84 -3.67 -11.31 -5.94
N GLY A 85 -2.52 -10.65 -6.07
CA GLY A 85 -1.58 -10.84 -7.17
C GLY A 85 -0.77 -12.12 -6.98
N LEU A 86 -0.60 -12.91 -8.04
CA LEU A 86 0.13 -14.18 -8.03
C LEU A 86 1.37 -14.13 -8.94
N LEU A 87 1.21 -13.54 -10.12
CA LEU A 87 2.28 -13.38 -11.11
C LEU A 87 2.05 -12.10 -11.91
N THR A 88 3.13 -11.42 -12.26
CA THR A 88 3.07 -10.17 -13.04
C THR A 88 2.36 -10.37 -14.38
N GLY A 89 1.51 -9.41 -14.76
CA GLY A 89 0.80 -9.43 -16.03
C GLY A 89 -0.53 -8.68 -15.95
N GLU A 90 -1.30 -8.72 -17.04
CA GLU A 90 -2.61 -8.06 -17.13
C GLU A 90 -3.72 -9.12 -17.20
N SER A 91 -4.86 -8.84 -16.58
CA SER A 91 -6.04 -9.71 -16.55
C SER A 91 -7.30 -8.85 -16.47
N ILE A 92 -8.44 -9.43 -16.81
CA ILE A 92 -9.76 -8.81 -16.62
C ILE A 92 -10.46 -9.53 -15.47
N LEU A 93 -11.03 -8.75 -14.54
CA LEU A 93 -12.00 -9.22 -13.56
C LEU A 93 -13.39 -8.81 -14.04
N THR A 94 -14.24 -9.80 -14.33
CA THR A 94 -15.67 -9.60 -14.56
C THR A 94 -16.43 -9.80 -13.25
N ILE A 95 -17.22 -8.80 -12.87
CA ILE A 95 -18.09 -8.82 -11.69
C ILE A 95 -19.53 -8.81 -12.16
N THR A 96 -20.34 -9.76 -11.69
CA THR A 96 -21.77 -9.83 -11.97
C THR A 96 -22.55 -9.57 -10.70
N ASP A 97 -23.44 -8.58 -10.71
CA ASP A 97 -24.44 -8.38 -9.65
C ASP A 97 -25.50 -9.48 -9.75
N ASN A 98 -25.57 -10.32 -8.72
CA ASN A 98 -26.46 -11.48 -8.71
C ASN A 98 -27.95 -11.07 -8.61
N ARG A 99 -28.25 -9.86 -8.13
CA ARG A 99 -29.61 -9.34 -7.99
C ARG A 99 -30.11 -8.71 -9.28
N THR A 100 -29.27 -7.96 -10.00
CA THR A 100 -29.67 -7.25 -11.24
C THR A 100 -29.30 -8.00 -12.52
N GLY A 101 -28.28 -8.87 -12.47
CA GLY A 101 -27.66 -9.52 -13.62
C GLY A 101 -26.71 -8.63 -14.42
N GLU A 102 -26.46 -7.39 -13.96
CA GLU A 102 -25.51 -6.48 -14.60
C GLU A 102 -24.07 -6.93 -14.39
N THR A 103 -23.22 -6.61 -15.36
CA THR A 103 -21.81 -6.99 -15.37
C THR A 103 -20.91 -5.78 -15.51
N ALA A 104 -19.82 -5.74 -14.77
CA ALA A 104 -18.73 -4.78 -14.92
C ALA A 104 -17.40 -5.51 -15.16
N ASP A 105 -16.63 -5.05 -16.14
CA ASP A 105 -15.28 -5.54 -16.41
C ASP A 105 -14.26 -4.52 -15.89
N LEU A 106 -13.36 -4.97 -15.03
CA LEU A 106 -12.26 -4.18 -14.50
C LEU A 106 -10.93 -4.69 -15.05
N ALA A 107 -10.13 -3.80 -15.61
CA ALA A 107 -8.76 -4.10 -16.02
C ALA A 107 -7.85 -4.15 -14.80
N ILE A 108 -7.16 -5.28 -14.61
CA ILE A 108 -6.27 -5.50 -13.46
C ILE A 108 -4.85 -5.75 -13.96
N LYS A 109 -3.90 -4.92 -13.50
CA LYS A 109 -2.47 -5.17 -13.69
C LYS A 109 -1.87 -5.70 -12.40
N VAL A 110 -1.26 -6.88 -12.48
CA VAL A 110 -0.44 -7.43 -11.42
C VAL A 110 0.99 -6.91 -11.61
N THR A 111 1.44 -6.04 -10.71
CA THR A 111 2.74 -5.37 -10.79
C THR A 111 3.81 -6.13 -10.02
N ASP A 112 5.08 -5.78 -10.23
CA ASP A 112 6.15 -6.22 -9.34
C ASP A 112 5.83 -5.87 -7.88
N ASN A 113 6.28 -6.73 -6.97
CA ASN A 113 6.17 -6.46 -5.54
C ASN A 113 7.18 -5.37 -5.12
N TYR A 114 6.97 -4.74 -3.97
CA TYR A 114 7.88 -3.71 -3.48
C TYR A 114 7.85 -3.58 -1.97
N GLU A 115 8.91 -3.00 -1.41
CA GLU A 115 8.93 -2.55 -0.03
C GLU A 115 8.90 -1.03 0.05
N ALA A 116 8.08 -0.50 0.95
CA ALA A 116 7.97 0.93 1.20
C ALA A 116 8.58 1.28 2.55
N LEU A 117 9.55 2.19 2.52
CA LEU A 117 10.22 2.74 3.68
C LEU A 117 9.79 4.19 3.86
N TRP A 118 9.46 4.54 5.10
CA TRP A 118 9.33 5.93 5.54
C TRP A 118 10.54 6.31 6.38
N ILE A 119 11.31 7.26 5.89
CA ILE A 119 12.47 7.82 6.57
C ILE A 119 12.00 8.94 7.49
N SER A 120 12.38 8.82 8.75
CA SER A 120 12.02 9.78 9.79
C SER A 120 12.72 11.11 9.58
N SER A 121 12.04 12.20 9.94
CA SER A 121 12.63 13.54 10.02
C SER A 121 13.58 13.70 11.21
N LEU A 122 13.61 12.70 12.10
CA LEU A 122 14.40 12.66 13.32
C LEU A 122 15.13 11.33 13.44
N TYR A 123 16.33 11.32 14.01
CA TYR A 123 17.05 10.10 14.33
C TYR A 123 17.69 10.15 15.72
N TRP A 124 17.96 8.99 16.31
CA TRP A 124 18.70 8.88 17.57
C TRP A 124 20.21 8.81 17.32
N ASP A 125 20.96 9.85 17.71
CA ASP A 125 22.41 9.82 17.71
C ASP A 125 22.94 9.19 19.00
N GLU A 126 23.49 7.98 18.89
CA GLU A 126 24.09 7.25 20.02
C GLU A 126 25.28 8.02 20.63
N SER A 127 26.03 8.76 19.81
CA SER A 127 27.26 9.43 20.23
C SER A 127 26.97 10.60 21.18
N SER A 128 25.95 11.40 20.86
CA SER A 128 25.48 12.50 21.70
C SER A 128 24.35 12.12 22.65
N SER A 129 23.76 10.93 22.51
CA SER A 129 22.56 10.48 23.23
C SER A 129 21.40 11.47 23.12
N LYS A 130 21.16 11.97 21.89
CA LYS A 130 20.13 12.96 21.58
C LYS A 130 19.37 12.59 20.32
N ILE A 131 18.13 13.07 20.24
CA ILE A 131 17.36 13.10 19.01
C ILE A 131 17.87 14.28 18.18
N MET A 132 18.26 14.01 16.94
CA MET A 132 18.77 14.98 15.97
C MET A 132 17.83 15.07 14.77
N ASP A 133 17.83 16.24 14.11
CA ASP A 133 17.10 16.44 12.86
C ASP A 133 17.79 15.72 11.71
N ASN A 134 17.00 15.09 10.83
CA ASN A 134 17.52 14.52 9.60
C ASN A 134 17.78 15.64 8.59
N GLU A 135 19.06 15.99 8.41
CA GLU A 135 19.51 17.02 7.47
C GLU A 135 19.94 16.44 6.11
N HIS A 136 19.55 15.19 5.78
CA HIS A 136 19.87 14.61 4.48
C HIS A 136 19.21 15.42 3.34
N PRO A 137 19.94 15.80 2.27
CA PRO A 137 19.45 16.71 1.23
C PRO A 137 18.11 16.27 0.59
N VAL A 138 17.96 14.96 0.33
CA VAL A 138 16.73 14.35 -0.19
C VAL A 138 15.72 14.02 0.93
N PHE A 139 16.10 13.16 1.87
CA PHE A 139 15.17 12.55 2.84
C PHE A 139 14.64 13.48 3.92
N SER A 140 15.23 14.68 4.10
CA SER A 140 14.63 15.73 4.93
C SER A 140 13.30 16.26 4.39
N LYS A 141 13.03 16.08 3.08
CA LYS A 141 11.83 16.57 2.38
C LYS A 141 11.01 15.47 1.71
N ILE A 142 11.67 14.39 1.29
CA ILE A 142 11.10 13.32 0.47
C ILE A 142 11.29 12.01 1.25
N PRO A 143 10.42 11.71 2.24
CA PRO A 143 10.69 10.67 3.21
C PRO A 143 10.35 9.26 2.73
N PHE A 144 9.59 9.09 1.63
CA PHE A 144 9.20 7.77 1.16
C PHE A 144 10.17 7.22 0.12
N VAL A 145 10.56 5.97 0.32
CA VAL A 145 11.40 5.20 -0.61
C VAL A 145 10.70 3.89 -0.93
N PHE A 146 10.44 3.63 -2.20
CA PHE A 146 9.87 2.38 -2.69
C PHE A 146 10.95 1.56 -3.39
N LEU A 147 11.30 0.40 -2.84
CA LEU A 147 12.26 -0.54 -3.40
C LEU A 147 11.51 -1.58 -4.24
N ILE A 148 11.63 -1.51 -5.56
CA ILE A 148 10.84 -2.36 -6.47
C ILE A 148 11.56 -3.68 -6.73
N ASN A 149 10.85 -4.78 -6.55
CA ASN A 149 11.34 -6.13 -6.81
C ASN A 149 11.25 -6.50 -8.29
N ASN A 150 11.79 -5.64 -9.15
CA ASN A 150 11.96 -5.93 -10.57
C ASN A 150 13.42 -6.25 -10.89
N GLN A 151 13.69 -6.68 -12.12
CA GLN A 151 15.05 -7.06 -12.54
C GLN A 151 16.04 -5.89 -12.45
N ALA A 152 15.59 -4.66 -12.70
CA ALA A 152 16.43 -3.47 -12.67
C ALA A 152 16.76 -2.98 -11.25
N ARG A 153 16.03 -3.46 -10.24
CA ARG A 153 16.04 -2.95 -8.87
C ARG A 153 15.78 -1.45 -8.85
N ASP A 154 14.66 -1.05 -9.46
CA ASP A 154 14.26 0.35 -9.47
C ASP A 154 13.94 0.82 -8.05
N VAL A 155 14.25 2.08 -7.76
CA VAL A 155 13.82 2.78 -6.55
C VAL A 155 13.06 4.05 -6.93
N TYR A 156 11.95 4.30 -6.23
CA TYR A 156 11.19 5.55 -6.36
C TYR A 156 11.21 6.34 -5.05
N PHE A 157 11.40 7.65 -5.18
CA PHE A 157 11.40 8.59 -4.09
C PHE A 157 10.11 9.40 -4.11
N ALA A 158 9.44 9.53 -2.98
CA ALA A 158 8.15 10.20 -2.91
C ALA A 158 7.94 11.02 -1.64
N ASP A 159 7.04 11.98 -1.76
CA ASP A 159 6.48 12.71 -0.63
C ASP A 159 4.97 12.48 -0.51
N ARG A 160 4.38 12.96 0.57
CA ARG A 160 2.94 12.91 0.83
C ARG A 160 2.32 14.31 0.69
N ASN A 161 2.59 14.95 -0.44
CA ASN A 161 2.07 16.28 -0.78
C ASN A 161 0.98 16.25 -1.86
N GLY A 162 0.53 15.07 -2.29
CA GLY A 162 -0.60 14.92 -3.19
C GLY A 162 -1.96 15.11 -2.48
N GLU A 163 -3.02 15.25 -3.27
CA GLU A 163 -4.38 15.26 -2.74
C GLU A 163 -4.73 13.88 -2.15
N ASN A 164 -5.05 13.84 -0.86
CA ASN A 164 -5.67 12.66 -0.26
C ASN A 164 -7.12 12.59 -0.76
N SER A 165 -7.46 11.55 -1.51
CA SER A 165 -8.84 11.28 -1.94
C SER A 165 -9.40 10.08 -1.18
N LEU A 166 -10.68 9.76 -1.38
CA LEU A 166 -11.31 8.57 -0.79
C LEU A 166 -10.59 7.26 -1.19
N THR A 167 -9.83 7.28 -2.27
CA THR A 167 -9.23 6.12 -2.93
C THR A 167 -7.72 6.25 -3.16
N GLY A 168 -7.13 7.41 -2.88
CA GLY A 168 -5.74 7.75 -3.12
C GLY A 168 -5.04 8.20 -1.83
N ASN A 169 -3.76 7.84 -1.69
CA ASN A 169 -2.99 8.03 -0.46
C ASN A 169 -2.13 9.31 -0.43
N GLY A 170 -2.28 10.19 -1.43
CA GLY A 170 -1.55 11.45 -1.53
C GLY A 170 -0.06 11.30 -1.87
N ILE A 171 0.38 10.12 -2.31
CA ILE A 171 1.79 9.88 -2.68
C ILE A 171 2.09 10.47 -4.04
N ARG A 172 3.18 11.25 -4.12
CA ARG A 172 3.69 11.82 -5.36
C ARG A 172 5.15 11.45 -5.55
N ILE A 173 5.45 10.84 -6.70
CA ILE A 173 6.81 10.51 -7.08
C ILE A 173 7.56 11.80 -7.41
N GLN A 174 8.74 11.95 -6.80
CA GLN A 174 9.63 13.11 -6.93
C GLN A 174 10.93 12.76 -7.65
N GLY A 175 11.24 11.47 -7.78
CA GLY A 175 12.42 11.01 -8.51
C GLY A 175 12.49 9.50 -8.55
N LYS A 176 13.42 8.99 -9.36
CA LYS A 176 13.70 7.57 -9.50
C LYS A 176 15.19 7.29 -9.57
N GLY A 177 15.56 6.05 -9.33
CA GLY A 177 16.91 5.56 -9.43
C GLY A 177 16.95 4.05 -9.44
N THR A 178 18.09 3.48 -9.08
CA THR A 178 18.23 2.04 -8.81
C THR A 178 18.78 1.81 -7.41
N TYR A 179 18.61 0.59 -6.90
CA TYR A 179 19.17 0.19 -5.62
C TYR A 179 19.89 -1.15 -5.71
N SER A 180 20.75 -1.40 -4.74
CA SER A 180 21.28 -2.74 -4.45
C SER A 180 21.26 -2.97 -2.94
N LEU A 181 20.86 -4.16 -2.52
CA LEU A 181 20.90 -4.59 -1.13
C LEU A 181 21.82 -5.82 -1.03
N THR A 182 22.97 -5.67 -0.37
CA THR A 182 24.03 -6.69 -0.34
C THR A 182 24.44 -7.01 1.10
N MET A 183 24.96 -8.21 1.33
CA MET A 183 25.63 -8.57 2.58
C MET A 183 27.12 -8.35 2.43
N GLU A 184 27.69 -7.47 3.25
CA GLU A 184 29.13 -7.22 3.31
C GLU A 184 29.62 -7.52 4.72
N ASP A 185 30.52 -8.50 4.88
CA ASP A 185 30.99 -8.97 6.18
C ASP A 185 29.81 -9.28 7.16
N ASP A 186 28.80 -9.99 6.66
CA ASP A 186 27.53 -10.32 7.35
C ASP A 186 26.67 -9.11 7.76
N LYS A 187 26.93 -7.93 7.18
CA LYS A 187 26.16 -6.70 7.42
C LYS A 187 25.37 -6.29 6.19
N PRO A 188 24.05 -6.07 6.31
CA PRO A 188 23.23 -5.65 5.18
C PRO A 188 23.50 -4.18 4.83
N CYS A 189 23.82 -3.92 3.57
CA CYS A 189 24.12 -2.60 3.02
C CYS A 189 23.13 -2.23 1.91
N LEU A 190 22.43 -1.11 2.06
CA LEU A 190 21.59 -0.50 1.03
C LEU A 190 22.39 0.55 0.28
N THR A 191 22.51 0.40 -1.03
CA THR A 191 23.04 1.45 -1.91
C THR A 191 21.91 1.97 -2.77
N LEU A 192 21.64 3.27 -2.69
CA LEU A 192 20.68 3.99 -3.52
C LEU A 192 21.45 4.79 -4.57
N THR A 193 21.14 4.62 -5.84
CA THR A 193 21.80 5.31 -6.95
C THR A 193 20.79 6.18 -7.66
N TYR A 194 20.96 7.49 -7.57
CA TYR A 194 20.03 8.47 -8.15
C TYR A 194 20.78 9.70 -8.65
N ALA A 195 20.16 10.44 -9.57
CA ALA A 195 20.70 11.68 -10.09
C ALA A 195 20.47 12.81 -9.08
N GLU A 196 21.53 13.59 -8.84
CA GLU A 196 21.51 14.72 -7.92
C GLU A 196 21.94 16.03 -8.59
N ASP A 197 21.38 17.15 -8.13
CA ASP A 197 21.81 18.49 -8.52
C ASP A 197 23.06 18.94 -7.75
N GLU A 198 23.53 20.17 -8.00
CA GLU A 198 24.68 20.76 -7.30
C GLU A 198 24.51 20.89 -5.77
N ASN A 199 23.28 20.77 -5.27
CA ASN A 199 22.93 20.83 -3.85
C ASN A 199 22.66 19.44 -3.24
N GLY A 200 22.87 18.35 -4.00
CA GLY A 200 22.58 16.98 -3.57
C GLY A 200 21.09 16.63 -3.54
N GLN A 201 20.22 17.43 -4.17
CA GLN A 201 18.79 17.14 -4.27
C GLN A 201 18.49 16.30 -5.51
N LEU A 202 17.40 15.53 -5.48
CA LEU A 202 16.94 14.76 -6.64
C LEU A 202 16.74 15.68 -7.85
N THR A 203 17.20 15.23 -9.01
CA THR A 203 16.99 15.91 -10.28
C THR A 203 16.63 14.94 -11.39
N ASP A 204 15.77 15.39 -12.30
CA ASP A 204 15.40 14.67 -13.52
C ASP A 204 16.22 15.15 -14.74
N ASP A 205 17.26 15.96 -14.53
CA ASP A 205 18.15 16.39 -15.61
C ASP A 205 18.85 15.17 -16.23
N ALA A 206 18.58 14.91 -17.51
CA ALA A 206 19.15 13.78 -18.26
C ALA A 206 20.69 13.82 -18.36
N SER A 207 21.31 14.97 -18.09
CA SER A 207 22.76 15.14 -18.05
C SER A 207 23.36 14.94 -16.66
N ALA A 208 22.55 14.88 -15.61
CA ALA A 208 23.01 14.61 -14.26
C ALA A 208 23.53 13.17 -14.14
N VAL A 209 24.67 13.03 -13.46
CA VAL A 209 25.27 11.73 -13.21
C VAL A 209 24.62 11.13 -11.97
N SER A 210 24.18 9.88 -12.07
CA SER A 210 23.67 9.17 -10.89
C SER A 210 24.81 8.81 -9.94
N THR A 211 24.69 9.26 -8.69
CA THR A 211 25.67 9.01 -7.63
C THR A 211 25.19 7.87 -6.72
N PRO A 212 26.06 6.93 -6.33
CA PRO A 212 25.71 5.90 -5.35
C PRO A 212 25.84 6.43 -3.91
N HIS A 213 24.78 6.29 -3.13
CA HIS A 213 24.71 6.60 -1.70
C HIS A 213 24.52 5.31 -0.92
N LYS A 214 25.58 4.88 -0.23
CA LYS A 214 25.60 3.62 0.50
C LYS A 214 25.34 3.81 1.98
N PHE A 215 24.52 2.94 2.54
CA PHE A 215 24.13 2.92 3.95
C PHE A 215 24.27 1.50 4.52
N GLU A 216 24.97 1.37 5.64
CA GLU A 216 25.02 0.15 6.44
C GLU A 216 23.80 0.11 7.36
N ILE A 217 23.01 -0.96 7.33
CA ILE A 217 21.91 -1.19 8.26
C ILE A 217 22.52 -1.69 9.58
N THR A 218 22.63 -0.77 10.54
CA THR A 218 23.28 -1.02 11.84
C THR A 218 22.34 -1.52 12.92
N GLN A 219 21.05 -1.24 12.79
CA GLN A 219 20.02 -1.76 13.70
C GLN A 219 18.80 -2.18 12.88
N SER A 220 18.38 -3.42 13.04
CA SER A 220 17.18 -3.99 12.44
C SER A 220 16.76 -5.24 13.22
N SER A 221 15.48 -5.56 13.24
CA SER A 221 15.04 -6.87 13.75
C SER A 221 15.35 -7.97 12.72
N GLU A 222 15.56 -9.20 13.17
CA GLU A 222 15.70 -10.36 12.27
C GLU A 222 14.44 -10.52 11.38
N PHE A 223 13.26 -10.19 11.92
CA PHE A 223 12.00 -10.20 11.17
C PHE A 223 12.06 -9.28 9.95
N LEU A 224 12.60 -8.07 10.10
CA LEU A 224 12.71 -7.13 8.99
C LEU A 224 13.70 -7.56 7.93
N LEU A 225 14.83 -8.15 8.34
CA LEU A 225 15.79 -8.71 7.39
C LEU A 225 15.16 -9.85 6.60
N HIS A 226 14.39 -10.71 7.27
CA HIS A 226 13.64 -11.77 6.60
C HIS A 226 12.57 -11.21 5.65
N ARG A 227 11.81 -10.19 6.07
CA ARG A 227 10.83 -9.52 5.21
C ARG A 227 11.49 -8.90 3.97
N LEU A 228 12.62 -8.21 4.12
CA LEU A 228 13.37 -7.66 2.99
C LEU A 228 13.82 -8.76 2.03
N ASP A 229 14.38 -9.85 2.57
CA ASP A 229 14.85 -10.98 1.77
C ASP A 229 13.74 -11.61 0.93
N GLU A 230 12.59 -11.90 1.55
CA GLU A 230 11.46 -12.54 0.88
C GLU A 230 10.71 -11.57 -0.05
N THR A 231 10.41 -10.34 0.39
CA THR A 231 9.65 -9.39 -0.45
C THR A 231 10.44 -8.96 -1.67
N LEU A 232 11.76 -8.79 -1.54
CA LEU A 232 12.65 -8.32 -2.60
C LEU A 232 13.45 -9.45 -3.27
N ASN A 233 13.22 -10.72 -2.94
CA ASN A 233 13.97 -11.87 -3.50
C ASN A 233 15.49 -11.65 -3.45
N LEU A 234 16.05 -11.37 -2.28
CA LEU A 234 17.48 -11.02 -2.14
C LEU A 234 18.39 -12.24 -2.09
N GLY A 235 17.86 -13.40 -1.69
CA GLY A 235 18.60 -14.65 -1.62
C GLY A 235 19.58 -14.68 -0.45
N TRP A 236 19.24 -14.02 0.66
CA TRP A 236 20.02 -14.04 1.90
C TRP A 236 19.82 -15.32 2.72
N GLU A 237 18.91 -16.19 2.28
CA GLU A 237 18.59 -17.48 2.93
C GLU A 237 18.14 -17.27 4.39
N THR A 238 17.43 -16.18 4.64
CA THR A 238 16.85 -15.93 5.96
C THR A 238 15.81 -16.99 6.33
N ILE A 239 15.64 -17.25 7.63
CA ILE A 239 14.74 -18.30 8.11
C ILE A 239 13.48 -17.66 8.67
N ALA A 240 12.32 -18.09 8.17
CA ALA A 240 11.01 -17.74 8.72
C ALA A 240 10.87 -18.28 10.16
N LYS A 241 11.17 -17.44 11.15
CA LYS A 241 10.89 -17.74 12.56
C LYS A 241 9.50 -17.23 12.92
N ALA A 242 8.83 -17.89 13.85
CA ALA A 242 7.64 -17.33 14.47
C ALA A 242 8.06 -16.15 15.36
N TYR A 243 8.02 -14.93 14.82
CA TYR A 243 8.38 -13.73 15.56
C TYR A 243 7.18 -13.28 16.42
N PRO A 244 7.31 -13.26 17.77
CA PRO A 244 6.30 -12.66 18.63
C PRO A 244 6.18 -11.17 18.31
N ASP A 245 4.98 -10.59 18.51
CA ASP A 245 4.70 -9.20 18.12
C ASP A 245 5.68 -8.19 18.74
N SER A 246 6.20 -8.47 19.94
CA SER A 246 7.22 -7.66 20.61
C SER A 246 8.58 -7.62 19.91
N LEU A 247 8.86 -8.57 19.01
CA LEU A 247 10.10 -8.66 18.23
C LEU A 247 9.91 -8.24 16.77
N ARG A 248 8.68 -7.89 16.35
CA ARG A 248 8.39 -7.24 15.07
C ARG A 248 8.72 -5.76 15.19
N GLY A 249 9.97 -5.43 15.49
CA GLY A 249 10.45 -4.06 15.34
C GLY A 249 10.38 -3.72 13.86
N GLU A 250 9.61 -2.69 13.49
CA GLU A 250 9.43 -2.24 12.11
C GLU A 250 10.40 -1.11 11.70
N ALA A 251 11.28 -0.70 12.62
CA ALA A 251 12.28 0.33 12.40
C ALA A 251 13.64 -0.25 12.01
N ILE A 252 14.36 0.50 11.17
CA ILE A 252 15.74 0.26 10.78
C ILE A 252 16.57 1.53 10.99
N THR A 253 17.82 1.35 11.42
CA THR A 253 18.80 2.44 11.53
C THR A 253 19.91 2.21 10.53
N MET A 254 20.13 3.19 9.67
CA MET A 254 21.06 3.16 8.55
C MET A 254 22.14 4.23 8.72
N LYS A 255 23.42 3.86 8.70
CA LYS A 255 24.55 4.79 8.77
C LYS A 255 25.23 4.89 7.40
N GLY A 256 25.42 6.11 6.91
CA GLY A 256 26.05 6.35 5.62
C GLY A 256 27.52 5.88 5.61
N VAL A 257 27.90 5.15 4.57
CA VAL A 257 29.28 4.72 4.35
C VAL A 257 30.02 5.85 3.64
N ASN A 258 31.14 6.30 4.21
CA ASN A 258 31.87 7.50 3.78
C ASN A 258 31.00 8.78 3.79
N SER A 259 29.99 8.81 4.66
CA SER A 259 29.05 9.90 4.83
C SER A 259 28.80 10.15 6.31
N THR A 260 28.41 11.38 6.66
CA THR A 260 28.05 11.75 8.03
C THR A 260 26.57 11.53 8.33
N TYR A 261 25.76 11.15 7.34
CA TYR A 261 24.32 10.98 7.50
C TYR A 261 23.97 9.67 8.20
N GLN A 262 23.01 9.75 9.12
CA GLN A 262 22.29 8.61 9.68
C GLN A 262 20.81 8.77 9.36
N LEU A 263 20.14 7.67 9.01
CA LEU A 263 18.72 7.62 8.70
C LEU A 263 18.05 6.59 9.59
N ASP A 264 17.02 7.00 10.31
CA ASP A 264 16.09 6.08 10.97
C ASP A 264 14.87 5.96 10.06
N ALA A 265 14.50 4.75 9.69
CA ALA A 265 13.35 4.48 8.83
C ALA A 265 12.45 3.42 9.43
N LYS A 266 11.20 3.35 8.96
CA LYS A 266 10.28 2.25 9.27
C LYS A 266 9.62 1.75 8.00
N PHE A 267 9.20 0.50 7.99
CA PHE A 267 8.35 0.00 6.91
C PHE A 267 6.94 0.57 7.05
N GLU A 268 6.33 0.95 5.93
CA GLU A 268 4.98 1.49 5.91
C GLU A 268 4.10 0.71 4.95
N GLN A 269 2.85 0.45 5.36
CA GLN A 269 1.85 -0.17 4.49
C GLN A 269 1.23 0.93 3.62
N ILE A 270 1.98 1.36 2.61
CA ILE A 270 1.55 2.40 1.67
C ILE A 270 1.72 1.93 0.23
N THR A 271 0.72 2.25 -0.59
CA THR A 271 0.70 1.85 -2.00
C THR A 271 1.45 2.88 -2.86
N ILE A 272 2.23 2.42 -3.84
CA ILE A 272 2.73 3.35 -4.86
C ILE A 272 1.56 3.82 -5.74
N SER A 273 1.63 5.03 -6.27
CA SER A 273 0.57 5.57 -7.12
C SER A 273 0.39 4.72 -8.39
N THR A 274 -0.87 4.48 -8.75
CA THR A 274 -1.25 3.71 -9.95
C THR A 274 -0.57 4.29 -11.21
N GLY A 275 -0.07 3.42 -12.09
CA GLY A 275 0.56 3.78 -13.36
C GLY A 275 2.04 4.15 -13.27
N VAL A 276 2.64 4.08 -12.07
CA VAL A 276 4.09 4.30 -11.88
C VAL A 276 4.89 3.05 -12.25
N LEU A 277 4.41 1.87 -11.87
CA LEU A 277 5.08 0.59 -12.15
C LEU A 277 4.66 0.08 -13.53
N ASN A 278 5.35 0.54 -14.58
CA ASN A 278 5.10 0.14 -15.96
C ASN A 278 5.98 -0.99 -16.46
#